data_AF-A0A7C2HLD1-F1
#
_entry.id   AF-A0A7C2HLD1-F1
#
_cell.length_a   1.000
_cell.length_b   1.000
_cell.length_c   1.000
_cell.angle_alpha   90.00
_cell.angle_beta   90.00
_cell.angle_gamma   90.00
#
_symmetry.space_group_name_H-M   'P 1'
#
loop_
_entity.id
_entity.type
_entity.pdbx_description
1 polymer ?
#
loop_
_entity_poly.entity_id
_entity_poly.type
_entity_poly.pdbx_seq_one_letter_code
_entity_poly.pdbx_strand_id
1 'polypeptide(L)'
;MVIIGAVVLIAATVFVLENRDPVTITFVGWTYSAPLGVALLVAAAVGAVVIYLSSLFKQAQLRAQIRSAEARARDLERQQRQAGSGEEVARS
;
A
#
# COMPACT_ATOMS: atom_id res chain seq x y z
N MET A 1 4.79 8.12 13.17
CA MET A 1 4.96 6.71 12.73
C MET A 1 6.37 6.18 12.94
N VAL A 2 7.42 6.90 12.52
CA VAL A 2 8.82 6.42 12.66
C VAL A 2 9.20 6.09 14.11
N ILE A 3 8.83 6.94 15.07
CA ILE A 3 9.09 6.70 16.51
C ILE A 3 8.40 5.43 17.01
N ILE A 4 7.13 5.23 16.64
CA ILE A 4 6.36 4.03 16.99
C ILE A 4 7.03 2.78 16.38
N GLY A 5 7.45 2.86 15.11
CA GLY A 5 8.18 1.79 14.43
C GLY A 5 9.50 1.45 15.13
N ALA A 6 10.27 2.45 15.55
CA ALA A 6 11.52 2.25 16.28
C ALA A 6 11.30 1.59 17.65
N VAL A 7 10.27 2.01 18.40
CA VAL A 7 9.90 1.38 19.68
C VAL A 7 9.52 -0.08 19.48
N VAL A 8 8.71 -0.38 18.47
CA VAL A 8 8.34 -1.76 18.12
C VAL A 8 9.57 -2.58 17.73
N LEU A 9 10.50 -2.00 16.95
CA LEU A 9 11.73 -2.68 16.55
C LEU A 9 12.61 -3.05 17.75
N ILE A 10 12.75 -2.14 18.71
CA ILE A 10 13.51 -2.38 19.95
C ILE A 10 12.83 -3.48 20.76
N ALA A 11 11.52 -3.39 20.98
CA ALA A 11 10.77 -4.41 21.71
C ALA A 11 10.88 -5.80 21.05
N ALA A 12 10.81 -5.85 19.71
CA ALA A 12 10.96 -7.10 18.98
C ALA A 12 12.39 -7.67 19.07
N THR A 13 13.41 -6.80 19.10
CA THR A 13 14.80 -7.21 19.31
C THR A 13 14.98 -7.85 20.68
N VAL A 14 14.46 -7.20 21.74
CA VAL A 14 14.47 -7.76 23.10
C VAL A 14 13.72 -9.09 23.14
N PHE A 15 12.55 -9.16 22.51
CA PHE A 15 11.76 -10.39 22.44
C PHE A 15 12.53 -11.56 21.82
N VAL A 16 13.26 -11.35 20.72
CA VAL A 16 14.13 -12.37 20.11
C VAL A 16 15.28 -12.77 21.02
N LEU A 17 15.86 -11.79 21.72
CA LEU A 17 17.02 -12.00 22.57
C LEU A 17 16.67 -12.72 23.88
N GLU A 18 15.46 -12.53 24.39
CA GLU A 18 14.93 -13.26 25.55
C GLU A 18 14.42 -14.65 25.15
N ASN A 19 13.72 -14.79 24.02
CA ASN A 19 13.11 -16.04 23.56
C ASN A 19 14.04 -16.82 22.61
N ARG A 20 15.25 -17.14 23.08
CA ARG A 20 16.25 -17.91 22.30
C ARG A 20 15.98 -19.41 22.22
N ASP A 21 15.08 -19.91 23.06
CA ASP A 21 14.77 -21.33 23.09
C ASP A 21 14.19 -21.78 21.73
N PRO A 22 14.80 -22.80 21.11
CA PRO A 22 14.36 -23.26 19.81
C PRO A 22 13.01 -23.96 19.92
N VAL A 23 12.05 -23.49 19.13
CA VAL A 23 10.71 -24.08 19.02
C VAL A 23 10.59 -24.75 17.65
N THR A 24 10.01 -25.94 17.62
CA THR A 24 9.70 -26.63 16.37
C THR A 24 8.48 -26.00 15.70
N ILE A 25 8.66 -25.54 14.47
CA ILE A 25 7.65 -24.88 13.66
C ILE A 25 7.32 -25.81 12.50
N THR A 26 6.03 -26.09 12.32
CA THR A 26 5.51 -26.86 11.17
C THR A 26 4.66 -25.94 10.32
N PHE A 27 5.05 -25.73 9.06
CA PHE A 27 4.35 -24.84 8.14
C PHE A 27 4.30 -25.44 6.74
N VAL A 28 3.09 -25.65 6.20
CA VAL A 28 2.85 -26.14 4.82
C VAL A 28 3.69 -27.40 4.49
N GLY A 29 3.77 -28.33 5.44
CA GLY A 29 4.52 -29.58 5.31
C GLY A 29 6.03 -29.49 5.60
N TRP A 30 6.57 -28.30 5.84
CA TRP A 30 7.97 -28.10 6.22
C TRP A 30 8.08 -28.03 7.74
N THR A 31 9.08 -28.71 8.29
CA THR A 31 9.37 -28.69 9.74
C THR A 31 10.78 -28.19 9.95
N TYR A 32 10.92 -27.15 10.77
CA TYR A 32 12.21 -26.59 11.15
C TYR A 32 12.18 -26.09 12.59
N SER A 33 13.34 -25.97 13.22
CA SER A 33 13.45 -25.41 14.56
C SER A 33 14.11 -24.04 14.48
N ALA A 34 13.48 -23.03 15.07
CA ALA A 34 14.03 -21.70 15.19
C ALA A 34 13.60 -21.08 16.53
N PRO A 35 14.36 -20.11 17.07
CA PRO A 35 13.88 -19.32 18.19
C PRO A 35 12.54 -18.65 17.83
N LEU A 36 11.57 -18.73 18.73
CA LEU A 36 10.21 -18.21 18.51
C LEU A 36 10.23 -16.74 18.03
N GLY A 37 11.13 -15.94 18.61
CA GLY A 37 11.33 -14.55 18.21
C GLY A 37 11.68 -14.36 16.74
N VAL A 38 12.61 -15.16 16.22
CA VAL A 38 13.06 -15.06 14.83
C VAL A 38 11.92 -15.42 13.88
N ALA A 39 11.17 -16.48 14.21
CA ALA A 39 10.04 -16.91 13.40
C ALA A 39 8.94 -15.83 13.30
N LEU A 40 8.59 -15.21 14.42
CA LEU A 40 7.60 -14.14 14.46
C LEU A 40 8.07 -12.88 13.72
N LEU A 41 9.34 -12.51 13.83
CA LEU A 41 9.91 -11.41 13.06
C LEU A 41 9.84 -11.64 11.56
N VAL A 42 10.21 -12.84 11.10
CA VAL A 42 10.15 -13.19 9.67
C VAL A 42 8.70 -13.15 9.17
N ALA A 43 7.75 -13.73 9.92
CA ALA A 43 6.33 -13.69 9.58
C ALA A 43 5.81 -12.25 9.47
N ALA A 44 6.16 -11.39 10.44
CA ALA A 44 5.79 -9.99 10.42
C ALA A 44 6.40 -9.23 9.23
N ALA A 45 7.68 -9.47 8.92
CA ALA A 45 8.35 -8.86 7.78
C ALA A 45 7.69 -9.27 6.45
N VAL A 46 7.36 -10.55 6.28
CA VAL A 46 6.62 -11.04 5.09
C VAL A 46 5.26 -10.37 4.98
N GLY A 47 4.50 -10.27 6.08
CA GLY A 47 3.23 -9.56 6.11
C GLY A 47 3.37 -8.08 5.71
N ALA A 48 4.38 -7.39 6.22
CA ALA A 48 4.67 -6.00 5.88
C ALA A 48 5.02 -5.83 4.38
N VAL A 49 5.80 -6.74 3.81
CA VAL A 49 6.11 -6.75 2.38
C VAL A 49 4.84 -6.91 1.54
N VAL A 50 3.95 -7.83 1.90
CA VAL A 50 2.68 -8.03 1.18
C VAL A 50 1.81 -6.76 1.22
N ILE A 51 1.71 -6.11 2.38
CA ILE A 51 0.97 -4.85 2.53
C ILE A 51 1.62 -3.74 1.70
N TYR A 52 2.94 -3.61 1.73
CA TYR A 52 3.68 -2.61 0.97
C TYR A 52 3.47 -2.77 -0.53
N LEU A 53 3.62 -4.00 -1.05
CA LEU A 53 3.38 -4.32 -2.45
C LEU A 53 1.93 -3.99 -2.84
N SER A 54 0.96 -4.36 -2.01
CA SER A 54 -0.46 -4.03 -2.22
C SER A 54 -0.70 -2.51 -2.32
N SER A 55 0.03 -1.71 -1.55
CA SER A 55 -0.04 -0.25 -1.60
C SER A 55 0.48 0.32 -2.93
N LEU A 56 1.53 -0.26 -3.51
CA LEU A 56 2.07 0.18 -4.80
C LEU A 56 1.03 0.02 -5.92
N PHE A 57 0.28 -1.09 -5.93
CA PHE A 57 -0.80 -1.30 -6.89
C PHE A 57 -1.91 -0.25 -6.77
N LYS A 58 -2.34 0.05 -5.55
CA LYS A 58 -3.34 1.10 -5.29
C LYS A 58 -2.88 2.47 -5.77
N GLN A 59 -1.60 2.78 -5.56
CA GLN A 59 -1.03 4.07 -5.98
C GLN A 59 -0.97 4.21 -7.51
N ALA A 60 -0.67 3.12 -8.23
CA ALA A 60 -0.74 3.10 -9.69
C ALA A 60 -2.18 3.30 -10.20
N GLN A 61 -3.15 2.65 -9.55
CA GLN A 61 -4.56 2.80 -9.88
C GLN A 61 -5.06 4.23 -9.64
N LEU A 62 -4.64 4.88 -8.56
CA LEU A 62 -4.99 6.27 -8.27
C LEU A 62 -4.45 7.23 -9.34
N ARG A 63 -3.21 7.01 -9.81
CA ARG A 63 -2.61 7.81 -10.91
C ARG A 63 -3.37 7.65 -12.23
N ALA A 64 -3.91 6.46 -12.51
CA ALA A 64 -4.75 6.24 -13.69
C ALA A 64 -6.09 6.97 -13.57
N GLN A 65 -6.71 6.94 -12.37
CA GLN A 65 -7.96 7.65 -12.11
C GLN A 65 -7.82 9.17 -12.24
N ILE A 66 -6.74 9.75 -11.71
CA ILE A 66 -6.47 11.20 -11.85
C ILE A 66 -6.40 11.61 -13.32
N ARG A 67 -5.63 10.87 -14.15
CA ARG A 67 -5.54 11.15 -15.60
C ARG A 67 -6.89 11.03 -16.29
N SER A 68 -7.73 10.06 -15.90
CA SER A 68 -9.07 9.91 -16.45
C SER A 68 -10.02 11.03 -16.00
N ALA A 69 -9.86 11.54 -14.78
CA ALA A 69 -10.64 12.66 -14.26
C ALA A 69 -10.29 13.97 -14.99
N GLU A 70 -9.00 14.23 -15.24
CA GLU A 70 -8.54 15.39 -16.01
C GLU A 70 -9.02 15.37 -17.47
N ALA A 71 -9.11 14.19 -18.09
CA ALA A 71 -9.68 14.05 -19.43
C ALA A 71 -11.17 14.45 -19.46
N ARG A 72 -11.95 13.96 -18.49
CA ARG A 72 -13.38 14.27 -18.37
C ARG A 72 -13.63 15.77 -18.10
N ALA A 73 -12.80 16.41 -17.27
CA ALA A 73 -12.91 17.84 -17.01
C ALA A 73 -12.70 18.68 -18.29
N ARG A 74 -11.70 18.33 -19.11
CA ARG A 74 -11.43 19.02 -20.38
C ARG A 74 -12.54 18.83 -21.40
N ASP A 75 -13.17 17.66 -21.45
CA ASP A 75 -14.28 17.42 -22.38
C ASP A 75 -15.53 18.22 -21.99
N LEU A 76 -15.79 18.39 -20.69
CA LEU A 76 -16.89 19.25 -20.20
C LEU A 76 -16.65 20.74 -20.55
N GLU A 77 -15.42 21.25 -20.39
CA GLU A 77 -15.09 22.63 -20.79
C GLU A 77 -15.24 22.86 -22.30
N ARG A 78 -14.88 21.86 -23.13
CA ARG A 78 -15.04 21.94 -24.58
C ARG A 78 -16.52 22.00 -24.97
N GLN A 79 -17.38 21.20 -24.32
CA GLN A 79 -18.82 21.24 -24.56
C GLN A 79 -19.43 22.58 -24.18
N GLN A 80 -19.01 23.18 -23.06
CA GLN A 80 -19.49 24.52 -22.68
C GLN A 80 -19.09 25.59 -23.69
N ARG A 81 -17.83 25.60 -24.17
CA ARG A 81 -17.41 26.56 -25.21
C ARG A 81 -18.22 26.41 -26.49
N GLN A 82 -18.50 25.17 -26.90
CA GLN A 82 -19.29 24.91 -28.11
C GLN A 82 -20.76 25.30 -27.96
N ALA A 83 -21.37 25.01 -26.80
CA ALA A 83 -22.74 25.42 -26.49
C ALA A 83 -22.89 26.95 -26.46
N GLY A 84 -21.97 27.65 -25.78
CA GLY A 84 -21.98 29.12 -25.71
C GLY A 84 -21.75 29.80 -27.07
N SER A 85 -20.83 29.28 -27.89
CA SER A 85 -20.60 29.82 -29.24
C SER A 85 -21.78 29.56 -30.19
N GLY A 86 -22.53 28.46 -30.01
CA GLY A 86 -23.75 28.20 -30.79
C GLY A 86 -24.90 29.14 -30.42
N GLU A 87 -25.04 29.49 -29.14
CA GLU A 87 -26.05 30.44 -28.66
C GLU A 87 -25.73 31.89 -29.05
N GLU A 88 -24.46 32.30 -29.10
CA GLU A 88 -24.07 33.64 -29.56
C GLU A 88 -24.30 33.85 -31.06
N VAL A 89 -24.02 32.82 -31.88
CA VAL A 89 -24.24 32.88 -33.34
C VAL A 89 -25.73 32.85 -33.69
N ALA A 90 -26.57 32.17 -32.91
CA ALA A 90 -28.02 32.15 -33.12
C ALA A 90 -28.73 33.45 -32.67
N ARG A 91 -28.04 34.32 -31.92
CA ARG A 91 -28.58 35.57 -31.37
C ARG A 91 -28.10 36.83 -32.13
N SER A 92 -27.25 36.68 -33.14
CA SER A 92 -26.81 37.73 -34.08
C SER A 92 -27.54 37.64 -35.42
#